data_AF-A0A0B3W048-F1
#
_entry.id   AF-A0A0B3W048-F1
#
_cell.length_a   1.000
_cell.length_b   1.000
_cell.length_c   1.000
_cell.angle_alpha   90.00
_cell.angle_beta   90.00
_cell.angle_gamma   90.00
#
_symmetry.space_group_name_H-M   'P 1'
#
loop_
_entity.id
_entity.type
_entity.pdbx_description
1 polymer ?
#
loop_
_entity_poly.entity_id
_entity_poly.type
_entity_poly.pdbx_seq_one_letter_code
_entity_poly.pdbx_strand_id
1 'polypeptide(L)'
;MEIYKEDVPVSLHNLIDIIGMDKFVEVARFYGGANLYIPMYKNLMIYDRNRKIVKEYNGKNGEMIRKKYDLSYAQMRHLLKGK
;
A
#
# COMPACT_ATOMS: atom_id res chain seq x y z
N MET A 1 5.83 -24.61 -21.90
CA MET A 1 5.35 -25.22 -20.65
C MET A 1 4.12 -24.41 -20.26
N GLU A 2 2.95 -25.02 -20.27
CA GLU A 2 1.71 -24.38 -19.86
C GLU A 2 1.47 -24.69 -18.38
N ILE A 3 1.21 -23.66 -17.58
CA ILE A 3 0.88 -23.79 -16.16
C ILE A 3 -0.59 -23.41 -16.04
N TYR A 4 -1.38 -24.26 -15.40
CA TYR A 4 -2.80 -24.02 -15.22
C TYR A 4 -3.10 -23.57 -13.79
N LYS A 5 -4.28 -22.99 -13.58
CA LYS A 5 -4.67 -22.45 -12.27
C LYS A 5 -4.77 -23.57 -11.22
N GLU A 6 -5.14 -24.77 -11.66
CA GLU A 6 -5.28 -25.99 -10.87
C GLU A 6 -3.94 -26.48 -10.30
N ASP A 7 -2.82 -26.11 -10.93
CA ASP A 7 -1.46 -26.42 -10.45
C ASP A 7 -1.04 -25.54 -9.25
N VAL A 8 -1.81 -24.50 -8.95
CA VAL A 8 -1.52 -23.52 -7.90
C VAL A 8 -2.39 -23.79 -6.66
N PRO A 9 -1.86 -23.66 -5.43
CA PRO A 9 -2.66 -23.74 -4.22
C PRO A 9 -3.89 -22.83 -4.27
N VAL A 10 -5.05 -23.39 -3.90
CA VAL A 10 -6.36 -22.71 -3.95
C VAL A 10 -6.35 -21.37 -3.20
N SER A 11 -5.55 -21.25 -2.14
CA SER A 11 -5.39 -20.00 -1.38
C SER A 11 -4.85 -18.83 -2.21
N LEU A 12 -4.17 -19.10 -3.34
CA LEU A 12 -3.62 -18.13 -4.25
C LEU A 12 -4.48 -17.91 -5.51
N HIS A 13 -5.58 -18.64 -5.66
CA HIS A 13 -6.47 -18.50 -6.84
C HIS A 13 -7.06 -17.10 -6.95
N ASN A 14 -7.49 -16.50 -5.84
CA ASN A 14 -7.98 -15.12 -5.83
C ASN A 14 -6.90 -14.14 -6.30
N LEU A 15 -5.63 -14.40 -6.00
CA LEU A 15 -4.53 -13.57 -6.47
C LEU A 15 -4.39 -13.69 -8.00
N ILE A 16 -4.45 -14.91 -8.54
CA ILE A 16 -4.46 -15.16 -9.98
C ILE A 16 -5.64 -14.46 -10.66
N ASP A 17 -6.83 -14.49 -10.06
CA ASP A 17 -8.02 -13.82 -10.62
C ASP A 17 -7.87 -12.29 -10.69
N ILE A 18 -7.09 -11.70 -9.78
CA ILE A 18 -6.83 -10.26 -9.75
C ILE A 18 -5.76 -9.86 -10.78
N ILE A 19 -4.65 -10.61 -10.88
CA ILE A 19 -3.46 -10.18 -11.65
C ILE A 19 -3.29 -10.92 -12.98
N GLY A 20 -4.02 -12.02 -13.19
CA GLY A 20 -3.85 -12.94 -14.31
C GLY A 20 -2.71 -13.94 -14.12
N MET A 21 -2.77 -15.04 -14.86
CA MET A 21 -1.79 -16.13 -14.75
C MET A 21 -0.36 -15.69 -15.13
N ASP A 22 -0.23 -14.88 -16.19
CA ASP A 22 1.06 -14.40 -16.68
C ASP A 22 1.84 -13.64 -15.60
N LYS A 23 1.15 -12.72 -14.90
CA LYS A 23 1.76 -11.93 -13.82
C LYS A 23 2.00 -12.74 -12.56
N PHE A 24 1.15 -13.71 -12.28
CA PHE A 24 1.39 -14.64 -11.19
C PHE A 24 2.70 -15.43 -11.40
N VAL A 25 2.94 -15.94 -12.62
CA VAL A 25 4.18 -16.65 -12.96
C VAL A 25 5.40 -15.72 -12.86
N GLU A 26 5.28 -14.46 -13.28
CA GLU A 26 6.34 -13.46 -13.13
C GLU A 26 6.71 -13.24 -11.65
N VAL A 27 5.71 -13.08 -10.78
CA VAL A 27 5.89 -12.96 -9.33
C VAL A 27 6.56 -14.21 -8.75
N ALA A 28 6.07 -15.41 -9.11
CA ALA A 28 6.64 -16.67 -8.64
C ALA A 28 8.11 -16.83 -9.04
N ARG A 29 8.45 -16.48 -10.29
CA ARG A 29 9.84 -16.50 -10.78
C ARG A 29 10.73 -15.49 -10.06
N PHE A 30 10.21 -14.30 -9.77
CA PHE A 30 10.97 -13.25 -9.12
C PHE A 30 11.27 -13.56 -7.65
N TYR A 31 10.25 -13.97 -6.89
CA TYR A 31 10.40 -14.21 -5.44
C TYR A 31 10.89 -15.61 -5.09
N GLY A 32 10.72 -16.61 -5.96
CA GLY A 32 11.35 -17.93 -5.81
C GLY A 32 11.02 -18.67 -4.50
N GLY A 33 9.84 -18.44 -3.92
CA GLY A 33 9.44 -19.04 -2.64
C GLY A 33 9.79 -18.23 -1.39
N ALA A 34 10.30 -17.01 -1.55
CA ALA A 34 10.46 -16.08 -0.42
C ALA A 34 9.12 -15.73 0.24
N ASN A 35 9.13 -15.56 1.56
CA ASN A 35 7.97 -15.09 2.31
C ASN A 35 7.71 -13.60 2.01
N LEU A 36 6.59 -13.32 1.32
CA LEU A 36 6.15 -11.97 0.98
C LEU A 36 5.07 -11.49 1.94
N TYR A 37 5.27 -10.31 2.52
CA TYR A 37 4.24 -9.60 3.25
C TYR A 37 3.45 -8.68 2.30
N ILE A 38 2.12 -8.86 2.23
CA ILE A 38 1.22 -7.92 1.55
C ILE A 38 0.65 -6.97 2.60
N PRO A 39 0.94 -5.66 2.53
CA PRO A 39 0.44 -4.69 3.50
C PRO A 39 -1.08 -4.54 3.41
N MET A 40 -1.71 -4.25 4.54
CA MET A 40 -3.13 -3.89 4.56
C MET A 40 -3.40 -2.64 3.72
N TYR A 41 -4.52 -2.62 3.00
CA TYR A 41 -4.92 -1.51 2.15
C TYR A 41 -4.89 -0.14 2.88
N LYS A 42 -5.40 -0.08 4.12
CA LYS A 42 -5.35 1.15 4.94
C LYS A 42 -3.93 1.69 5.14
N ASN A 43 -2.93 0.81 5.26
CA ASN A 43 -1.53 1.22 5.45
C ASN A 43 -0.99 1.84 4.17
N LEU A 44 -1.33 1.29 3.00
CA LEU A 44 -0.98 1.88 1.71
C LEU A 44 -1.58 3.28 1.55
N MET A 45 -2.85 3.45 1.93
CA MET A 45 -3.56 4.74 1.85
C MET A 45 -3.00 5.80 2.81
N ILE A 46 -2.48 5.39 3.98
CA ILE A 46 -1.83 6.30 4.93
C ILE A 46 -0.63 6.99 4.27
N TYR A 47 0.20 6.27 3.51
CA TYR A 47 1.35 6.88 2.84
C TYR A 47 0.93 7.95 1.82
N ASP A 48 -0.12 7.68 1.05
CA ASP A 48 -0.66 8.66 0.10
C ASP A 48 -1.22 9.90 0.78
N ARG A 49 -2.05 9.69 1.81
CA ARG A 49 -2.57 10.78 2.65
C ARG A 49 -1.44 11.64 3.21
N ASN A 50 -0.40 11.02 3.76
CA ASN A 50 0.73 11.72 4.36
C ASN A 50 1.49 12.56 3.33
N ARG A 51 1.74 12.04 2.12
CA ARG A 51 2.35 12.83 1.02
C ARG A 51 1.50 14.05 0.65
N LYS A 52 0.17 13.87 0.56
CA LYS A 52 -0.77 14.98 0.28
C LYS A 52 -0.72 16.05 1.37
N ILE A 53 -0.76 15.64 2.64
CA ILE A 53 -0.63 16.54 3.80
C ILE A 53 0.65 17.36 3.73
N VAL A 54 1.80 16.71 3.51
CA VAL A 54 3.11 17.39 3.44
C VAL A 54 3.14 18.39 2.30
N LYS A 55 2.57 18.05 1.14
CA LYS A 55 2.48 18.94 -0.03
C LYS A 55 1.54 20.13 0.20
N GLU A 56 0.42 19.92 0.88
CA GLU A 56 -0.58 20.97 1.16
C GLU A 56 -0.18 21.90 2.31
N TYR A 57 0.67 21.43 3.23
CA TYR A 57 1.08 22.23 4.40
C TYR A 57 1.99 23.40 4.01
N ASN A 58 1.57 24.62 4.34
CA ASN A 58 2.27 25.86 4.02
C ASN A 58 2.91 26.57 5.24
N GLY A 59 3.01 25.87 6.37
CA GLY A 59 3.52 26.44 7.62
C GLY A 59 2.45 27.10 8.50
N LYS A 60 1.34 27.57 7.92
CA LYS A 60 0.29 28.31 8.64
C LYS A 60 -1.07 27.62 8.66
N ASN A 61 -1.35 26.75 7.69
CA ASN A 61 -2.64 26.05 7.54
C ASN A 61 -2.76 24.73 8.32
N GLY A 62 -1.99 24.55 9.40
CA GLY A 62 -1.91 23.29 10.14
C GLY A 62 -3.26 22.80 10.69
N GLU A 63 -4.05 23.70 11.29
CA GLU A 63 -5.35 23.34 11.88
C GLU A 63 -6.40 22.96 10.83
N MET A 64 -6.37 23.62 9.66
CA MET A 64 -7.25 23.28 8.54
C MET A 64 -6.97 21.87 8.02
N ILE A 65 -5.68 21.55 7.78
CA ILE A 65 -5.26 20.23 7.32
C ILE A 65 -5.61 19.15 8.34
N ARG A 66 -5.37 19.42 9.62
CA ARG A 66 -5.67 18.49 10.71
C ARG A 66 -7.15 18.10 10.71
N LYS A 67 -8.06 19.08 10.60
CA LYS A 67 -9.50 18.82 10.50
C LYS A 67 -9.88 18.09 9.21
N LYS A 68 -9.32 18.50 8.07
CA LYS A 68 -9.61 17.91 6.75
C LYS A 68 -9.26 16.42 6.69
N TYR A 69 -8.18 16.00 7.33
CA TYR A 69 -7.67 14.63 7.31
C TYR A 69 -7.93 13.85 8.60
N ASP A 70 -8.74 14.40 9.50
CA ASP A 70 -9.06 13.84 10.81
C ASP A 70 -7.82 13.33 11.58
N LEU A 71 -6.86 14.24 11.77
CA LEU A 71 -5.61 13.94 12.46
C LEU A 71 -5.64 14.46 13.91
N SER A 72 -4.94 13.76 14.78
CA SER A 72 -4.55 14.34 16.06
C SER A 72 -3.40 15.35 15.87
N TYR A 73 -3.26 16.28 16.82
CA TYR A 73 -2.11 17.19 16.83
C TYR A 73 -0.76 16.43 16.88
N ALA A 74 -0.71 15.31 17.60
CA ALA A 74 0.49 14.47 17.67
C ALA A 74 0.83 13.84 16.31
N GLN A 75 -0.17 13.31 15.59
CA GLN A 75 0.02 12.77 14.25
C GLN A 75 0.51 13.85 13.29
N MET A 76 -0.12 15.03 13.31
CA MET A 76 0.29 16.17 12.47
C MET A 76 1.74 16.58 12.76
N ARG A 77 2.12 16.69 14.04
CA ARG A 77 3.50 17.01 14.45
C ARG A 77 4.50 15.96 13.98
N HIS A 78 4.16 14.67 14.11
CA HIS A 78 5.04 13.57 13.69
C HIS A 78 5.25 13.58 12.16
N LEU A 79 4.17 13.80 11.40
CA LEU A 79 4.22 13.88 9.94
C LEU A 79 5.10 15.02 9.43
N LEU A 80 5.08 16.15 10.12
CA LEU A 80 5.85 17.34 9.73
C LEU A 80 7.28 17.37 10.29
N LYS A 81 7.66 16.43 11.15
CA LYS A 81 8.98 16.41 11.82
C LYS A 81 10.15 16.14 10.84
N GLY A 82 9.86 15.60 9.66
CA GLY A 82 10.84 15.34 8.60
C GLY A 82 10.67 16.22 7.36
N LYS A 83 9.89 17.31 7.46
CA LYS A 83 9.77 18.32 6.41
C LYS A 83 10.88 19.37 6.51
#